data_AF-A0A1W1VJ93-F1
#
_entry.id   AF-A0A1W1VJ93-F1
#
_cell.length_a   1.000
_cell.length_b   1.000
_cell.length_c   1.000
_cell.angle_alpha   90.00
_cell.angle_beta   90.00
_cell.angle_gamma   90.00
#
_symmetry.space_group_name_H-M   'P 1'
#
loop_
_entity.id
_entity.type
_entity.pdbx_description
1 polymer ?
#
loop_
_entity_poly.entity_id
_entity_poly.type
_entity_poly.pdbx_seq_one_letter_code
_entity_poly.pdbx_strand_id
1 'polypeptide(L)'
;MLNLEKMDRVIAYLKNKAPKERQLTLGETVEVALNLGVKVSEVVLGEVACYENKKPEEVLHEIKKAFEHNLKAAILGSQYEAQSFLLNKVGADLAQGEAKITEDTFLNQAITFTLAAQVGNHIVGLAPCAGTGDACVFTGVVKALLDHYPEEKVWPAVGVMLKAGVMFRAGKVTTGCNMEGLGAGATGTAAALAEIEGGSPRQVEHAMVLALSPTIAVPCTPRVLVPGLCATHIGGAVLLGYLAARLALATSLPVNVPIDVMLALAAEAHKISATSIVPAVVRYMEPYFKRDPRVDQYLLPETKEIEYKRQQETADFARKQAEELARLASPITRPFGEVVVGGSSQAVGSPTNTARIAHALAKGEIKKVKIELYPELFARRAINVPGILMGAVLGASTANSEAYNRIMDEIIARGIEVVILEVKEPQVQRVTIEATERNAMVHALNRGGGRLALVDAYPSLDEARKMAASLGIEIVP
;
A
#
# COMPACT_ATOMS: atom_id res chain seq x y z
N MET A 1 21.87 25.40 1.70
CA MET A 1 23.32 25.45 1.39
C MET A 1 23.94 24.15 1.89
N LEU A 2 24.69 23.43 1.05
CA LEU A 2 25.37 22.18 1.44
C LEU A 2 26.38 22.47 2.55
N ASN A 3 26.44 21.59 3.56
CA ASN A 3 27.46 21.66 4.58
C ASN A 3 28.64 20.75 4.18
N LEU A 4 29.67 21.34 3.58
CA LEU A 4 30.82 20.61 3.05
C LEU A 4 31.57 19.84 4.14
N GLU A 5 31.68 20.39 5.35
CA GLU A 5 32.32 19.71 6.48
C GLU A 5 31.58 18.42 6.87
N LYS A 6 30.24 18.47 6.91
CA LYS A 6 29.42 17.25 7.14
C LYS A 6 29.58 16.25 6.00
N MET A 7 29.67 16.71 4.76
CA MET A 7 29.88 15.84 3.60
C MET A 7 31.25 15.17 3.61
N ASP A 8 32.31 15.88 3.98
CA ASP A 8 33.65 15.30 4.13
C ASP A 8 33.67 14.21 5.21
N ARG A 9 32.95 14.43 6.32
CA ARG A 9 32.76 13.41 7.36
C ARG A 9 32.02 12.17 6.83
N VAL A 10 30.98 12.34 6.01
CA VAL A 10 30.29 11.24 5.35
C VAL A 10 31.24 10.48 4.42
N ILE A 11 31.94 11.18 3.52
CA ILE A 11 32.84 10.55 2.54
C ILE A 11 33.96 9.78 3.26
N ALA A 12 34.54 10.36 4.32
CA ALA A 12 35.55 9.69 5.15
C ALA A 12 34.99 8.45 5.86
N TYR A 13 33.76 8.52 6.35
CA TYR A 13 33.08 7.34 6.93
C TYR A 13 32.89 6.24 5.88
N LEU A 14 32.40 6.59 4.68
CA LEU A 14 32.10 5.62 3.63
C LEU A 14 33.35 4.95 3.08
N LYS A 15 34.45 5.68 2.88
CA LYS A 15 35.75 5.10 2.46
C LYS A 15 36.27 4.00 3.41
N ASN A 16 35.93 4.11 4.70
CA ASN A 16 36.42 3.20 5.73
C ASN A 16 35.44 2.05 6.06
N LYS A 17 34.13 2.31 6.00
CA LYS A 17 33.10 1.40 6.55
C LYS A 17 32.02 0.97 5.57
N ALA A 18 31.90 1.59 4.40
CA ALA A 18 30.85 1.24 3.45
C ALA A 18 31.20 -0.02 2.63
N PRO A 19 30.19 -0.73 2.11
CA PRO A 19 30.41 -1.84 1.18
C PRO A 19 31.15 -1.35 -0.07
N LYS A 20 32.29 -1.96 -0.41
CA LYS A 20 33.09 -1.52 -1.58
C LYS A 20 32.46 -1.88 -2.94
N GLU A 21 31.54 -2.84 -2.95
CA GLU A 21 31.02 -3.45 -4.19
C GLU A 21 29.56 -3.10 -4.47
N ARG A 22 28.91 -2.29 -3.64
CA ARG A 22 27.52 -1.88 -3.85
C ARG A 22 27.18 -0.54 -3.21
N GLN A 23 26.10 0.04 -3.72
CA GLN A 23 25.42 1.15 -3.06
C GLN A 23 24.80 0.71 -1.72
N LEU A 24 24.68 1.65 -0.79
CA LEU A 24 23.94 1.54 0.45
C LEU A 24 22.45 1.26 0.16
N THR A 25 21.81 0.49 1.02
CA THR A 25 20.35 0.40 1.05
C THR A 25 19.72 1.69 1.58
N LEU A 26 18.39 1.81 1.53
CA LEU A 26 17.70 2.97 2.10
C LEU A 26 17.87 3.00 3.62
N GLY A 27 17.74 1.84 4.27
CA GLY A 27 17.98 1.70 5.71
C GLY A 27 19.42 2.04 6.10
N GLU A 28 20.42 1.52 5.38
CA GLU A 28 21.83 1.86 5.64
C GLU A 28 22.10 3.37 5.47
N THR A 29 21.49 4.00 4.48
CA THR A 29 21.60 5.46 4.27
C THR A 29 21.08 6.23 5.50
N VAL A 30 19.93 5.81 6.04
CA VAL A 30 19.32 6.39 7.25
C VAL A 30 20.21 6.15 8.46
N GLU A 31 20.73 4.94 8.66
CA GLU A 31 21.59 4.61 9.80
C GLU A 31 22.90 5.42 9.78
N VAL A 32 23.51 5.61 8.61
CA VAL A 32 24.70 6.47 8.49
C VAL A 32 24.36 7.91 8.85
N ALA A 33 23.19 8.41 8.42
CA ALA A 33 22.75 9.77 8.75
C ALA A 33 22.57 9.95 10.26
N LEU A 34 21.94 8.97 10.93
CA LEU A 34 21.78 8.95 12.39
C LEU A 34 23.13 8.92 13.11
N ASN A 35 24.01 8.00 12.71
CA ASN A 35 25.30 7.80 13.37
C ASN A 35 26.22 9.03 13.29
N LEU A 36 26.12 9.82 12.21
CA LEU A 36 26.96 10.99 11.99
C LEU A 36 26.31 12.31 12.43
N GLY A 37 25.00 12.31 12.76
CA GLY A 37 24.26 13.54 13.08
C GLY A 37 24.09 14.46 11.87
N VAL A 38 23.88 13.87 10.70
CA VAL A 38 23.76 14.55 9.40
C VAL A 38 22.39 14.27 8.78
N LYS A 39 22.04 15.03 7.75
CA LYS A 39 20.81 14.82 6.99
C LYS A 39 20.91 13.61 6.06
N VAL A 40 19.78 13.05 5.66
CA VAL A 40 19.76 11.91 4.71
C VAL A 40 20.31 12.35 3.36
N SER A 41 19.97 13.57 2.91
CA SER A 41 20.52 14.13 1.66
C SER A 41 22.06 14.24 1.66
N GLU A 42 22.67 14.56 2.80
CA GLU A 42 24.13 14.65 2.93
C GLU A 42 24.79 13.28 2.76
N VAL A 43 24.15 12.21 3.25
CA VAL A 43 24.61 10.82 3.04
C VAL A 43 24.47 10.40 1.58
N VAL A 44 23.32 10.67 0.96
CA VAL A 44 23.07 10.30 -0.45
C VAL A 44 24.08 10.98 -1.38
N LEU A 45 24.29 12.30 -1.22
CA LEU A 45 25.24 13.02 -2.05
C LEU A 45 26.68 12.60 -1.76
N GLY A 46 27.01 12.33 -0.48
CA GLY A 46 28.32 11.86 -0.07
C GLY A 46 28.65 10.45 -0.59
N GLU A 47 27.65 9.58 -0.71
CA GLU A 47 27.78 8.25 -1.31
C GLU A 47 28.19 8.36 -2.78
N VAL A 48 27.46 9.13 -3.58
CA VAL A 48 27.77 9.31 -5.00
C VAL A 48 29.14 9.99 -5.17
N ALA A 49 29.41 11.05 -4.40
CA ALA A 49 30.70 11.73 -4.41
C ALA A 49 31.86 10.76 -4.09
N CYS A 50 31.66 9.87 -3.11
CA CYS A 50 32.66 8.88 -2.71
C CYS A 50 32.88 7.81 -3.78
N TYR A 51 31.83 7.21 -4.33
CA TYR A 51 31.95 6.10 -5.28
C TYR A 51 32.31 6.54 -6.70
N GLU A 52 31.89 7.72 -7.13
CA GLU A 52 32.21 8.25 -8.46
C GLU A 52 33.43 9.18 -8.44
N ASN A 53 34.04 9.41 -7.27
CA ASN A 53 35.16 10.32 -7.07
C ASN A 53 34.89 11.73 -7.62
N LYS A 54 33.70 12.26 -7.29
CA LYS A 54 33.20 13.58 -7.71
C LYS A 54 33.09 14.53 -6.53
N LYS A 55 33.10 15.83 -6.81
CA LYS A 55 32.76 16.83 -5.80
C LYS A 55 31.25 16.86 -5.57
N PRO A 56 30.77 17.16 -4.34
CA PRO A 56 29.34 17.27 -4.07
C PRO A 56 28.56 18.21 -5.00
N GLU A 57 29.17 19.31 -5.41
CA GLU A 57 28.56 20.29 -6.31
C GLU A 57 28.38 19.72 -7.73
N GLU A 58 29.31 18.88 -8.19
CA GLU A 58 29.23 18.18 -9.48
C GLU A 58 28.09 17.16 -9.45
N VAL A 59 27.95 16.41 -8.34
CA VAL A 59 26.83 15.47 -8.14
C VAL A 59 25.49 16.20 -8.20
N LEU A 60 25.35 17.33 -7.50
CA LEU A 60 24.13 18.13 -7.57
C LEU A 60 23.86 18.64 -8.98
N HIS A 61 24.89 19.10 -9.70
CA HIS A 61 24.73 19.56 -11.08
C HIS A 61 24.21 18.43 -11.99
N GLU A 62 24.72 17.21 -11.84
CA GLU A 62 24.24 16.05 -12.60
C GLU A 62 22.81 15.65 -12.24
N ILE A 63 22.43 15.74 -10.96
CA ILE A 63 21.03 15.54 -10.52
C ILE A 63 20.11 16.55 -11.22
N LYS A 64 20.48 17.83 -11.27
CA LYS A 64 19.71 18.86 -11.98
C LYS A 64 19.55 18.50 -13.46
N LYS A 65 20.67 18.16 -14.11
CA LYS A 65 20.72 17.80 -15.52
C LYS A 65 19.85 16.58 -15.84
N ALA A 66 19.80 15.59 -14.94
CA ALA A 66 18.96 14.40 -15.11
C ALA A 66 17.45 14.71 -15.18
N PHE A 67 17.01 15.87 -14.69
CA PHE A 67 15.62 16.30 -14.76
C PHE A 67 15.28 17.18 -15.97
N GLU A 68 16.24 17.62 -16.78
CA GLU A 68 16.00 18.56 -17.90
C GLU A 68 14.92 18.06 -18.88
N HIS A 69 15.06 16.81 -19.36
CA HIS A 69 14.08 16.20 -20.28
C HIS A 69 12.69 16.11 -19.64
N ASN A 70 12.65 15.70 -18.38
CA ASN A 70 11.42 15.46 -17.65
C ASN A 70 10.68 16.77 -17.34
N LEU A 71 11.39 17.82 -16.91
CA LEU A 71 10.82 19.16 -16.72
C LEU A 71 10.32 19.74 -18.05
N LYS A 72 11.04 19.50 -19.16
CA LYS A 72 10.55 19.86 -20.50
C LYS A 72 9.23 19.14 -20.82
N ALA A 73 9.11 17.85 -20.51
CA ALA A 73 7.87 17.10 -20.69
C ALA A 73 6.72 17.72 -19.86
N ALA A 74 6.95 18.08 -18.60
CA ALA A 74 5.93 18.73 -17.76
C ALA A 74 5.46 20.07 -18.35
N ILE A 75 6.38 20.90 -18.84
CA ILE A 75 6.06 22.18 -19.47
C ILE A 75 5.21 21.94 -20.73
N LEU A 76 5.64 21.06 -21.61
CA LEU A 76 4.93 20.77 -22.86
C LEU A 76 3.53 20.20 -22.59
N GLY A 77 3.40 19.26 -21.66
CA GLY A 77 2.11 18.68 -21.31
C GLY A 77 1.14 19.65 -20.60
N SER A 78 1.62 20.82 -20.17
CA SER A 78 0.80 21.89 -19.57
C SER A 78 0.29 22.91 -20.60
N GLN A 79 0.72 22.80 -21.87
CA GLN A 79 0.32 23.72 -22.93
C GLN A 79 -1.10 23.43 -23.43
N TYR A 80 -1.83 24.46 -23.84
CA TYR A 80 -3.25 24.36 -24.26
C TYR A 80 -3.53 23.32 -25.37
N GLU A 81 -2.58 23.12 -26.29
CA GLU A 81 -2.71 22.16 -27.39
C GLU A 81 -2.25 20.74 -27.02
N ALA A 82 -1.61 20.57 -25.86
CA ALA A 82 -1.03 19.31 -25.46
C ALA A 82 -2.11 18.28 -25.16
N GLN A 83 -2.01 17.13 -25.81
CA GLN A 83 -2.93 16.02 -25.64
C GLN A 83 -2.19 14.69 -25.70
N SER A 84 -2.65 13.76 -24.87
CA SER A 84 -2.20 12.37 -24.89
C SER A 84 -3.31 11.46 -25.38
N PHE A 85 -2.93 10.40 -26.08
CA PHE A 85 -3.87 9.34 -26.46
C PHE A 85 -4.56 8.65 -25.27
N LEU A 86 -4.02 8.70 -24.05
CA LEU A 86 -4.59 8.04 -22.86
C LEU A 86 -5.17 8.99 -21.83
N LEU A 87 -4.62 10.19 -21.73
CA LEU A 87 -4.95 11.16 -20.69
C LEU A 87 -5.59 12.43 -21.25
N ASN A 88 -5.79 12.49 -22.57
CA ASN A 88 -6.35 13.62 -23.27
C ASN A 88 -5.60 14.92 -22.88
N LYS A 89 -6.32 16.01 -22.64
CA LYS A 89 -5.79 17.34 -22.28
C LYS A 89 -5.64 17.59 -20.78
N VAL A 90 -5.70 16.56 -19.93
CA VAL A 90 -5.76 16.74 -18.46
C VAL A 90 -4.66 17.66 -17.88
N GLY A 91 -3.45 17.64 -18.46
CA GLY A 91 -2.37 18.54 -18.04
C GLY A 91 -2.69 20.01 -18.34
N ALA A 92 -3.22 20.30 -19.53
CA ALA A 92 -3.65 21.64 -19.93
C ALA A 92 -4.91 22.08 -19.18
N ASP A 93 -5.87 21.18 -19.00
CA ASP A 93 -7.14 21.45 -18.30
C ASP A 93 -6.90 21.95 -16.87
N LEU A 94 -5.88 21.40 -16.19
CA LEU A 94 -5.50 21.77 -14.82
C LEU A 94 -4.48 22.91 -14.73
N ALA A 95 -3.62 23.09 -15.74
CA ALA A 95 -2.61 24.15 -15.74
C ALA A 95 -3.14 25.50 -16.23
N GLN A 96 -4.13 25.48 -17.13
CA GLN A 96 -4.69 26.68 -17.77
C GLN A 96 -6.15 26.94 -17.38
N GLY A 97 -6.86 25.90 -16.92
CA GLY A 97 -8.25 26.02 -16.51
C GLY A 97 -8.42 26.57 -15.10
N GLU A 98 -9.66 26.86 -14.74
CA GLU A 98 -10.04 27.25 -13.37
C GLU A 98 -10.15 26.05 -12.42
N ALA A 99 -10.14 24.83 -12.97
CA ALA A 99 -10.32 23.60 -12.21
C ALA A 99 -9.10 23.32 -11.32
N LYS A 100 -9.38 23.02 -10.04
CA LYS A 100 -8.39 22.54 -9.07
C LYS A 100 -8.77 21.17 -8.56
N ILE A 101 -7.76 20.34 -8.31
CA ILE A 101 -7.93 19.05 -7.64
C ILE A 101 -8.06 19.25 -6.12
N THR A 102 -7.39 20.26 -5.58
CA THR A 102 -7.40 20.60 -4.16
C THR A 102 -7.11 22.10 -3.95
N GLU A 103 -7.54 22.66 -2.83
CA GLU A 103 -7.25 24.05 -2.48
C GLU A 103 -5.83 24.26 -1.93
N ASP A 104 -5.15 23.18 -1.50
CA ASP A 104 -3.74 23.26 -1.15
C ASP A 104 -2.91 23.56 -2.42
N THR A 105 -2.26 24.72 -2.43
CA THR A 105 -1.59 25.24 -3.63
C THR A 105 -0.42 24.36 -4.07
N PHE A 106 0.37 23.86 -3.12
CA PHE A 106 1.51 22.98 -3.43
C PHE A 106 1.01 21.65 -4.00
N LEU A 107 0.06 21.00 -3.32
CA LEU A 107 -0.50 19.73 -3.76
C LEU A 107 -1.19 19.84 -5.11
N ASN A 108 -1.97 20.90 -5.33
CA ASN A 108 -2.62 21.13 -6.61
C ASN A 108 -1.59 21.25 -7.74
N GLN A 109 -0.55 22.05 -7.55
CA GLN A 109 0.51 22.20 -8.54
C GLN A 109 1.32 20.91 -8.76
N ALA A 110 1.68 20.20 -7.71
CA ALA A 110 2.41 18.94 -7.83
C ALA A 110 1.61 17.90 -8.65
N ILE A 111 0.30 17.77 -8.38
CA ILE A 111 -0.59 16.87 -9.13
C ILE A 111 -0.74 17.34 -10.58
N THR A 112 -0.98 18.64 -10.81
CA THR A 112 -1.09 19.23 -12.15
C THR A 112 0.17 18.95 -12.97
N PHE A 113 1.36 19.25 -12.42
CA PHE A 113 2.62 19.02 -13.12
C PHE A 113 2.93 17.53 -13.30
N THR A 114 2.49 16.65 -12.40
CA THR A 114 2.61 15.20 -12.59
C THR A 114 1.76 14.71 -13.76
N LEU A 115 0.51 15.14 -13.86
CA LEU A 115 -0.37 14.76 -14.97
C LEU A 115 0.09 15.36 -16.29
N ALA A 116 0.53 16.62 -16.27
CA ALA A 116 1.15 17.28 -17.42
C ALA A 116 2.42 16.55 -17.86
N ALA A 117 3.32 16.16 -16.95
CA ALA A 117 4.52 15.40 -17.30
C ALA A 117 4.18 14.09 -18.01
N GLN A 118 3.11 13.39 -17.61
CA GLN A 118 2.66 12.18 -18.30
C GLN A 118 2.11 12.48 -19.69
N VAL A 119 1.35 13.56 -19.88
CA VAL A 119 0.92 14.00 -21.21
C VAL A 119 2.12 14.34 -22.08
N GLY A 120 3.05 15.14 -21.57
CA GLY A 120 4.27 15.52 -22.28
C GLY A 120 5.16 14.34 -22.65
N ASN A 121 5.30 13.35 -21.77
CA ASN A 121 6.05 12.13 -22.06
C ASN A 121 5.48 11.34 -23.24
N HIS A 122 4.16 11.42 -23.49
CA HIS A 122 3.55 10.83 -24.70
C HIS A 122 3.80 11.65 -25.97
N ILE A 123 4.25 12.90 -25.84
CA ILE A 123 4.55 13.81 -26.96
C ILE A 123 6.05 13.76 -27.30
N VAL A 124 6.93 13.92 -26.31
CA VAL A 124 8.39 14.04 -26.52
C VAL A 124 9.18 12.77 -26.23
N GLY A 125 8.49 11.68 -25.89
CA GLY A 125 9.11 10.45 -25.42
C GLY A 125 9.40 10.50 -23.92
N LEU A 126 9.41 9.32 -23.34
CA LEU A 126 9.64 9.10 -21.91
C LEU A 126 11.15 8.96 -21.63
N ALA A 127 11.67 9.73 -20.68
CA ALA A 127 12.94 9.45 -20.03
C ALA A 127 12.68 8.91 -18.62
N PRO A 128 12.70 7.58 -18.40
CA PRO A 128 12.36 7.00 -17.10
C PRO A 128 13.26 7.56 -15.98
N CYS A 129 12.70 8.24 -14.98
CA CYS A 129 13.50 8.74 -13.85
C CYS A 129 13.72 7.61 -12.85
N ALA A 130 14.94 7.51 -12.29
CA ALA A 130 15.30 6.63 -11.17
C ALA A 130 14.50 5.30 -11.18
N GLY A 131 14.48 4.68 -12.35
CA GLY A 131 13.59 3.61 -12.85
C GLY A 131 12.30 3.25 -12.13
N THR A 132 11.45 4.25 -11.92
CA THR A 132 10.04 4.06 -12.27
C THR A 132 9.95 4.03 -13.80
N GLY A 133 9.00 3.30 -14.39
CA GLY A 133 8.69 3.50 -15.83
C GLY A 133 8.03 4.87 -16.10
N ASP A 134 7.99 5.75 -15.10
CA ASP A 134 6.95 6.76 -14.90
C ASP A 134 7.61 7.98 -14.27
N ALA A 135 8.35 8.76 -15.06
CA ALA A 135 9.08 9.89 -14.51
C ALA A 135 8.18 10.98 -13.89
N CYS A 136 6.89 10.90 -14.15
CA CYS A 136 5.91 11.96 -14.01
C CYS A 136 5.68 12.39 -12.57
N VAL A 137 5.65 11.47 -11.60
CA VAL A 137 5.45 11.83 -10.19
C VAL A 137 6.63 12.65 -9.69
N PHE A 138 7.84 12.14 -9.88
CA PHE A 138 9.05 12.83 -9.46
C PHE A 138 9.15 14.18 -10.16
N THR A 139 8.89 14.21 -11.47
CA THR A 139 8.90 15.47 -12.25
C THR A 139 7.93 16.50 -11.71
N GLY A 140 6.67 16.11 -11.47
CA GLY A 140 5.65 17.05 -11.01
C GLY A 140 5.93 17.58 -9.61
N VAL A 141 6.39 16.71 -8.71
CA VAL A 141 6.82 17.11 -7.37
C VAL A 141 8.05 18.01 -7.42
N VAL A 142 9.07 17.67 -8.22
CA VAL A 142 10.27 18.52 -8.37
C VAL A 142 9.89 19.89 -8.93
N LYS A 143 9.05 19.96 -9.96
CA LYS A 143 8.61 21.24 -10.52
C LYS A 143 7.86 22.08 -9.48
N ALA A 144 6.95 21.48 -8.71
CA ALA A 144 6.24 22.18 -7.64
C ALA A 144 7.19 22.59 -6.50
N LEU A 145 8.16 21.76 -6.12
CA LEU A 145 9.14 22.12 -5.10
C LEU A 145 9.98 23.33 -5.52
N LEU A 146 10.39 23.41 -6.79
CA LEU A 146 11.13 24.57 -7.33
C LEU A 146 10.31 25.86 -7.31
N ASP A 147 8.98 25.77 -7.37
CA ASP A 147 8.09 26.94 -7.31
C ASP A 147 7.83 27.41 -5.86
N HIS A 148 8.02 26.54 -4.87
CA HIS A 148 7.68 26.81 -3.46
C HIS A 148 8.89 26.92 -2.51
N TYR A 149 10.04 26.37 -2.90
CA TYR A 149 11.22 26.30 -2.05
C TYR A 149 12.48 26.77 -2.78
N PRO A 150 13.47 27.34 -2.07
CA PRO A 150 14.76 27.69 -2.66
C PRO A 150 15.47 26.48 -3.25
N GLU A 151 16.05 26.63 -4.44
CA GLU A 151 16.74 25.55 -5.17
C GLU A 151 17.77 24.81 -4.32
N GLU A 152 18.52 25.53 -3.47
CA GLU A 152 19.56 24.96 -2.63
C GLU A 152 19.03 24.03 -1.52
N LYS A 153 17.71 24.01 -1.30
CA LYS A 153 17.02 23.01 -0.47
C LYS A 153 16.37 21.92 -1.31
N VAL A 154 15.83 22.27 -2.47
CA VAL A 154 15.14 21.32 -3.36
C VAL A 154 16.08 20.23 -3.82
N TRP A 155 17.21 20.55 -4.43
CA TRP A 155 18.05 19.55 -5.08
C TRP A 155 18.67 18.50 -4.14
N PRO A 156 19.11 18.84 -2.92
CA PRO A 156 19.46 17.82 -1.92
C PRO A 156 18.30 16.88 -1.57
N ALA A 157 17.08 17.40 -1.38
CA ALA A 157 15.90 16.57 -1.12
C ALA A 157 15.53 15.70 -2.32
N VAL A 158 15.69 16.21 -3.55
CA VAL A 158 15.54 15.44 -4.79
C VAL A 158 16.57 14.31 -4.87
N GLY A 159 17.78 14.50 -4.34
CA GLY A 159 18.76 13.43 -4.18
C GLY A 159 18.18 12.24 -3.39
N VAL A 160 17.52 12.50 -2.27
CA VAL A 160 16.87 11.44 -1.46
C VAL A 160 15.72 10.77 -2.23
N MET A 161 14.89 11.55 -2.94
CA MET A 161 13.86 11.02 -3.83
C MET A 161 14.43 10.09 -4.91
N LEU A 162 15.54 10.49 -5.56
CA LEU A 162 16.21 9.68 -6.57
C LEU A 162 16.83 8.41 -5.97
N LYS A 163 17.41 8.49 -4.77
CA LYS A 163 17.93 7.32 -4.04
C LYS A 163 16.83 6.29 -3.81
N ALA A 164 15.64 6.71 -3.38
CA ALA A 164 14.48 5.84 -3.29
C ALA A 164 14.15 5.23 -4.66
N GLY A 165 13.99 6.07 -5.69
CA GLY A 165 13.65 5.60 -7.03
C GLY A 165 14.60 4.54 -7.57
N VAL A 166 15.93 4.76 -7.55
CA VAL A 166 16.89 3.82 -8.15
C VAL A 166 16.84 2.43 -7.48
N MET A 167 16.45 2.36 -6.21
CA MET A 167 16.22 1.10 -5.51
C MET A 167 14.95 0.39 -6.01
N PHE A 168 13.86 1.13 -6.24
CA PHE A 168 12.65 0.58 -6.88
C PHE A 168 12.94 0.08 -8.31
N ARG A 169 13.74 0.82 -9.08
CA ARG A 169 14.20 0.36 -10.41
C ARG A 169 14.83 -1.01 -10.37
N ALA A 170 15.75 -1.21 -9.42
CA ALA A 170 16.49 -2.45 -9.30
C ALA A 170 15.57 -3.62 -8.92
N GLY A 171 14.55 -3.39 -8.09
CA GLY A 171 13.56 -4.40 -7.70
C GLY A 171 12.47 -4.67 -8.73
N LYS A 172 12.25 -3.75 -9.68
CA LYS A 172 11.25 -3.89 -10.73
C LYS A 172 11.71 -4.86 -11.80
N VAL A 173 11.05 -6.01 -11.90
CA VAL A 173 11.35 -7.06 -12.89
C VAL A 173 10.18 -7.37 -13.84
N THR A 174 9.04 -6.70 -13.67
CA THR A 174 7.80 -6.95 -14.42
C THR A 174 6.90 -5.71 -14.40
N THR A 175 5.61 -5.85 -14.74
CA THR A 175 4.61 -4.79 -14.73
C THR A 175 3.87 -4.73 -13.39
N GLY A 176 3.71 -3.53 -12.82
CA GLY A 176 3.10 -3.36 -11.51
C GLY A 176 3.28 -1.94 -10.98
N CYS A 177 2.17 -1.27 -10.65
CA CYS A 177 2.23 0.14 -10.24
C CYS A 177 2.90 0.31 -8.86
N ASN A 178 2.95 -0.75 -8.06
CA ASN A 178 3.64 -0.80 -6.77
C ASN A 178 5.16 -0.54 -6.88
N MET A 179 5.80 -0.86 -8.01
CA MET A 179 7.23 -0.58 -8.25
C MET A 179 7.44 0.55 -9.29
N GLU A 180 6.38 1.27 -9.66
CA GLU A 180 6.39 2.33 -10.68
C GLU A 180 5.77 3.62 -10.14
N GLY A 181 4.86 4.24 -10.90
CA GLY A 181 4.30 5.55 -10.59
C GLY A 181 3.60 5.66 -9.24
N LEU A 182 2.96 4.60 -8.73
CA LEU A 182 2.28 4.67 -7.44
C LEU A 182 3.24 4.46 -6.27
N GLY A 183 3.87 3.29 -6.15
CA GLY A 183 4.66 2.95 -4.97
C GLY A 183 6.00 3.68 -4.88
N ALA A 184 6.76 3.69 -5.97
CA ALA A 184 8.01 4.46 -6.01
C ALA A 184 7.74 5.97 -6.00
N GLY A 185 6.71 6.42 -6.72
CA GLY A 185 6.22 7.80 -6.70
C GLY A 185 5.87 8.30 -5.29
N ALA A 186 5.07 7.54 -4.55
CA ALA A 186 4.66 7.89 -3.20
C ALA A 186 5.84 7.90 -2.24
N THR A 187 6.69 6.88 -2.30
CA THR A 187 7.88 6.75 -1.44
C THR A 187 8.88 7.87 -1.69
N GLY A 188 9.19 8.17 -2.96
CA GLY A 188 10.10 9.26 -3.32
C GLY A 188 9.55 10.64 -2.93
N THR A 189 8.25 10.85 -3.10
CA THR A 189 7.57 12.09 -2.67
C THR A 189 7.65 12.26 -1.16
N ALA A 190 7.33 11.22 -0.39
CA ALA A 190 7.43 11.24 1.07
C ALA A 190 8.86 11.54 1.55
N ALA A 191 9.85 10.92 0.91
CA ALA A 191 11.26 11.12 1.25
C ALA A 191 11.70 12.59 1.03
N ALA A 192 11.40 13.16 -0.14
CA ALA A 192 11.75 14.55 -0.43
C ALA A 192 11.02 15.55 0.48
N LEU A 193 9.73 15.34 0.74
CA LEU A 193 8.95 16.23 1.60
C LEU A 193 9.41 16.18 3.06
N ALA A 194 9.66 14.97 3.59
CA ALA A 194 10.18 14.83 4.95
C ALA A 194 11.57 15.47 5.10
N GLU A 195 12.44 15.31 4.09
CA GLU A 195 13.78 15.90 4.08
C GLU A 195 13.76 17.43 3.97
N ILE A 196 12.95 17.99 3.07
CA ILE A 196 12.90 19.44 2.83
C ILE A 196 12.28 20.20 4.01
N GLU A 197 11.31 19.60 4.69
CA GLU A 197 10.69 20.12 5.92
C GLU A 197 11.61 19.96 7.16
N GLY A 198 12.76 19.30 7.02
CA GLY A 198 13.77 19.19 8.08
C GLY A 198 13.52 18.05 9.07
N GLY A 199 12.82 17.00 8.65
CA GLY A 199 12.66 15.78 9.43
C GLY A 199 14.00 15.15 9.81
N SER A 200 14.02 14.49 10.97
CA SER A 200 15.15 13.62 11.35
C SER A 200 15.28 12.44 10.38
N PRO A 201 16.46 11.78 10.28
CA PRO A 201 16.61 10.61 9.42
C PRO A 201 15.58 9.50 9.67
N ARG A 202 15.19 9.29 10.94
CA ARG A 202 14.09 8.36 11.30
C ARG A 202 12.74 8.81 10.77
N GLN A 203 12.42 10.10 10.81
CA GLN A 203 11.16 10.60 10.25
C GLN A 203 11.11 10.46 8.73
N VAL A 204 12.24 10.66 8.04
CA VAL A 204 12.34 10.39 6.59
C VAL A 204 12.09 8.91 6.30
N GLU A 205 12.69 8.01 7.08
CA GLU A 205 12.44 6.57 6.97
C GLU A 205 10.96 6.22 7.21
N HIS A 206 10.37 6.74 8.30
CA HIS A 206 8.98 6.50 8.64
C HIS A 206 8.03 6.99 7.55
N ALA A 207 8.30 8.17 6.98
CA ALA A 207 7.53 8.71 5.86
C ALA A 207 7.56 7.78 4.64
N MET A 208 8.74 7.25 4.29
CA MET A 208 8.87 6.28 3.20
C MET A 208 8.08 4.99 3.47
N VAL A 209 8.18 4.44 4.69
CA VAL A 209 7.46 3.22 5.09
C VAL A 209 5.94 3.40 5.01
N LEU A 210 5.43 4.51 5.55
CA LEU A 210 4.00 4.84 5.53
C LEU A 210 3.49 5.02 4.11
N ALA A 211 4.27 5.68 3.23
CA ALA A 211 3.90 5.91 1.84
C ALA A 211 3.86 4.61 1.01
N LEU A 212 4.78 3.68 1.26
CA LEU A 212 4.89 2.42 0.53
C LEU A 212 3.80 1.42 0.93
N SER A 213 3.38 1.41 2.20
CA SER A 213 2.42 0.46 2.77
C SER A 213 1.14 0.25 1.94
N PRO A 214 0.38 1.29 1.54
CA PRO A 214 -0.86 1.11 0.78
C PRO A 214 -0.64 0.72 -0.68
N THR A 215 0.60 0.72 -1.16
CA THR A 215 0.91 0.48 -2.57
C THR A 215 1.40 -0.95 -2.84
N ILE A 216 1.62 -1.76 -1.80
CA ILE A 216 2.10 -3.14 -1.94
C ILE A 216 1.13 -3.96 -2.79
N ALA A 217 1.70 -4.74 -3.72
CA ALA A 217 0.97 -5.61 -4.65
C ALA A 217 -0.02 -4.92 -5.59
N VAL A 218 -0.08 -3.57 -5.63
CA VAL A 218 -0.93 -2.85 -6.59
C VAL A 218 -0.47 -3.18 -8.01
N PRO A 219 -1.31 -3.86 -8.81
CA PRO A 219 -0.94 -4.30 -10.14
C PRO A 219 -0.87 -3.12 -11.09
N CYS A 220 -0.30 -3.34 -12.28
CA CYS A 220 -0.52 -2.42 -13.38
C CYS A 220 -1.94 -2.66 -13.91
N THR A 221 -2.87 -1.76 -13.58
CA THR A 221 -4.09 -1.61 -14.38
C THR A 221 -3.64 -1.04 -15.72
N PRO A 222 -3.72 -1.81 -16.84
CA PRO A 222 -2.98 -1.59 -18.07
C PRO A 222 -2.85 -0.14 -18.47
N ARG A 223 -1.76 0.46 -17.99
CA ARG A 223 -1.55 1.91 -17.89
C ARG A 223 -1.49 2.59 -19.26
N VAL A 224 -1.20 1.79 -20.28
CA VAL A 224 -1.01 2.21 -21.67
C VAL A 224 -2.15 1.80 -22.59
N LEU A 225 -3.18 1.12 -22.06
CA LEU A 225 -4.25 0.56 -22.86
C LEU A 225 -5.60 1.11 -22.43
N VAL A 226 -5.91 1.25 -21.14
CA VAL A 226 -7.19 1.86 -20.72
C VAL A 226 -7.00 3.36 -20.45
N PRO A 227 -7.72 4.26 -21.16
CA PRO A 227 -7.63 5.69 -20.92
C PRO A 227 -7.94 6.09 -19.47
N GLY A 228 -7.23 7.10 -18.95
CA GLY A 228 -7.51 7.75 -17.67
C GLY A 228 -7.08 7.01 -16.40
N LEU A 229 -7.00 5.67 -16.37
CA LEU A 229 -6.77 4.91 -15.12
C LEU A 229 -5.43 5.21 -14.45
N CYS A 230 -4.42 5.63 -15.22
CA CYS A 230 -3.14 6.05 -14.69
C CYS A 230 -3.21 7.31 -13.84
N ALA A 231 -4.14 8.23 -14.13
CA ALA A 231 -4.16 9.57 -13.55
C ALA A 231 -4.22 9.53 -12.02
N THR A 232 -5.12 8.71 -11.48
CA THR A 232 -5.29 8.56 -10.02
C THR A 232 -4.14 7.80 -9.39
N HIS A 233 -3.44 6.91 -10.11
CA HIS A 233 -2.26 6.24 -9.56
C HIS A 233 -1.11 7.25 -9.36
N ILE A 234 -0.78 8.03 -10.39
CA ILE A 234 0.36 8.98 -10.31
C ILE A 234 0.01 10.24 -9.51
N GLY A 235 -1.21 10.77 -9.61
CA GLY A 235 -1.68 11.86 -8.77
C GLY A 235 -1.89 11.43 -7.32
N GLY A 236 -2.42 10.22 -7.10
CA GLY A 236 -2.57 9.62 -5.78
C GLY A 236 -1.24 9.34 -5.10
N ALA A 237 -0.18 9.03 -5.86
CA ALA A 237 1.17 8.90 -5.32
C ALA A 237 1.65 10.18 -4.62
N VAL A 238 1.35 11.35 -5.19
CA VAL A 238 1.66 12.65 -4.58
C VAL A 238 0.93 12.82 -3.25
N LEU A 239 -0.37 12.51 -3.23
CA LEU A 239 -1.21 12.60 -2.03
C LEU A 239 -0.76 11.65 -0.92
N LEU A 240 -0.45 10.39 -1.28
CA LEU A 240 0.06 9.39 -0.34
C LEU A 240 1.41 9.81 0.24
N GLY A 241 2.32 10.28 -0.61
CA GLY A 241 3.63 10.75 -0.18
C GLY A 241 3.54 11.96 0.75
N TYR A 242 2.68 12.92 0.42
CA TYR A 242 2.40 14.08 1.27
C TYR A 242 1.81 13.66 2.62
N LEU A 243 0.75 12.86 2.64
CA LEU A 243 0.13 12.39 3.89
C LEU A 243 1.13 11.65 4.77
N ALA A 244 1.93 10.76 4.19
CA ALA A 244 2.94 10.01 4.91
C ALA A 244 4.02 10.90 5.54
N ALA A 245 4.51 11.90 4.80
CA ALA A 245 5.44 12.89 5.33
C ALA A 245 4.82 13.68 6.49
N ARG A 246 3.58 14.17 6.34
CA ARG A 246 2.87 14.90 7.41
C ARG A 246 2.66 14.03 8.66
N LEU A 247 2.27 12.76 8.50
CA LEU A 247 2.09 11.84 9.62
C LEU A 247 3.41 11.60 10.38
N ALA A 248 4.50 11.35 9.65
CA ALA A 248 5.81 11.11 10.25
C ALA A 248 6.39 12.34 10.97
N LEU A 249 6.10 13.55 10.45
CA LEU A 249 6.62 14.80 11.02
C LEU A 249 5.77 15.34 12.17
N ALA A 250 4.44 15.21 12.10
CA ALA A 250 3.51 15.91 12.98
C ALA A 250 2.90 15.04 14.08
N THR A 251 3.14 13.73 14.09
CA THR A 251 2.48 12.81 15.02
C THR A 251 3.48 11.87 15.72
N SER A 252 3.02 11.25 16.80
CA SER A 252 3.74 10.18 17.51
C SER A 252 3.38 8.78 17.00
N LEU A 253 2.88 8.65 15.76
CA LEU A 253 2.48 7.36 15.18
C LEU A 253 3.69 6.41 15.18
N PRO A 254 3.61 5.25 15.86
CA PRO A 254 4.73 4.32 15.89
C PRO A 254 4.89 3.63 14.53
N VAL A 255 6.12 3.66 14.00
CA VAL A 255 6.52 2.94 12.78
C VAL A 255 7.77 2.14 13.11
N ASN A 256 7.60 0.82 13.20
CA ASN A 256 8.67 -0.08 13.67
C ASN A 256 9.20 -1.00 12.56
N VAL A 257 8.71 -0.85 11.33
CA VAL A 257 9.16 -1.65 10.19
C VAL A 257 10.26 -0.87 9.46
N PRO A 258 11.47 -1.42 9.30
CA PRO A 258 12.53 -0.77 8.52
C PRO A 258 12.13 -0.61 7.04
N ILE A 259 12.60 0.47 6.41
CA ILE A 259 12.28 0.73 4.99
C ILE A 259 12.75 -0.39 4.06
N ASP A 260 13.90 -1.01 4.35
CA ASP A 260 14.44 -2.10 3.52
C ASP A 260 13.55 -3.34 3.53
N VAL A 261 12.87 -3.61 4.65
CA VAL A 261 11.89 -4.71 4.74
C VAL A 261 10.69 -4.41 3.85
N MET A 262 10.19 -3.16 3.87
CA MET A 262 9.05 -2.76 3.03
C MET A 262 9.40 -2.76 1.54
N LEU A 263 10.60 -2.32 1.17
CA LEU A 263 11.06 -2.35 -0.22
C LEU A 263 11.24 -3.78 -0.72
N ALA A 264 11.85 -4.66 0.09
CA ALA A 264 11.99 -6.08 -0.25
C ALA A 264 10.62 -6.76 -0.40
N LEU A 265 9.67 -6.47 0.50
CA LEU A 265 8.28 -6.93 0.39
C LEU A 265 7.63 -6.44 -0.91
N ALA A 266 7.80 -5.17 -1.26
CA ALA A 266 7.25 -4.60 -2.50
C ALA A 266 7.81 -5.29 -3.75
N ALA A 267 9.13 -5.54 -3.78
CA ALA A 267 9.79 -6.22 -4.88
C ALA A 267 9.36 -7.69 -5.02
N GLU A 268 9.15 -8.40 -3.90
CA GLU A 268 8.67 -9.78 -3.96
C GLU A 268 7.19 -9.87 -4.35
N ALA A 269 6.35 -9.02 -3.77
CA ALA A 269 4.94 -8.91 -4.14
C ALA A 269 4.76 -8.55 -5.62
N HIS A 270 5.67 -7.77 -6.20
CA HIS A 270 5.67 -7.42 -7.61
C HIS A 270 5.81 -8.65 -8.53
N LYS A 271 6.70 -9.60 -8.19
CA LYS A 271 6.87 -10.86 -8.94
C LYS A 271 5.62 -11.74 -8.87
N ILE A 272 5.02 -11.85 -7.67
CA ILE A 272 3.80 -12.62 -7.45
C ILE A 272 2.63 -11.98 -8.22
N SER A 273 2.49 -10.66 -8.14
CA SER A 273 1.43 -9.90 -8.81
C SER A 273 1.45 -10.11 -10.31
N ALA A 274 2.62 -10.14 -10.94
CA ALA A 274 2.72 -10.35 -12.39
C ALA A 274 2.21 -11.71 -12.88
N THR A 275 2.29 -12.75 -12.05
CA THR A 275 1.82 -14.09 -12.42
C THR A 275 0.40 -14.38 -11.93
N SER A 276 -0.04 -13.71 -10.86
CA SER A 276 -1.28 -14.05 -10.16
C SER A 276 -2.38 -12.98 -10.29
N ILE A 277 -2.02 -11.70 -10.35
CA ILE A 277 -2.97 -10.58 -10.32
C ILE A 277 -3.08 -9.91 -11.68
N VAL A 278 -1.96 -9.57 -12.32
CA VAL A 278 -1.92 -8.90 -13.62
C VAL A 278 -2.73 -9.65 -14.69
N PRO A 279 -2.65 -10.99 -14.82
CA PRO A 279 -3.46 -11.71 -15.81
C PRO A 279 -4.97 -11.54 -15.58
N ALA A 280 -5.41 -11.56 -14.31
CA ALA A 280 -6.81 -11.31 -13.99
C ALA A 280 -7.21 -9.89 -14.35
N VAL A 281 -6.41 -8.89 -13.99
CA VAL A 281 -6.66 -7.48 -14.33
C VAL A 281 -6.73 -7.28 -15.84
N VAL A 282 -5.77 -7.83 -16.60
CA VAL A 282 -5.76 -7.76 -18.07
C VAL A 282 -7.04 -8.36 -18.64
N ARG A 283 -7.46 -9.53 -18.14
CA ARG A 283 -8.71 -10.17 -18.60
C ARG A 283 -9.91 -9.23 -18.45
N TYR A 284 -10.10 -8.57 -17.31
CA TYR A 284 -11.22 -7.64 -17.12
C TYR A 284 -11.11 -6.34 -17.93
N MET A 285 -9.88 -5.88 -18.19
CA MET A 285 -9.63 -4.57 -18.79
C MET A 285 -9.48 -4.61 -20.31
N GLU A 286 -9.14 -5.76 -20.88
CA GLU A 286 -8.93 -5.95 -22.32
C GLU A 286 -10.07 -5.40 -23.21
N PRO A 287 -11.36 -5.55 -22.85
CA PRO A 287 -12.46 -4.95 -23.63
C PRO A 287 -12.40 -3.43 -23.77
N TYR A 288 -11.66 -2.75 -22.88
CA TYR A 288 -11.56 -1.30 -22.81
C TYR A 288 -10.19 -0.79 -23.28
N PHE A 289 -9.35 -1.66 -23.83
CA PHE A 289 -8.07 -1.26 -24.40
C PHE A 289 -8.29 -0.37 -25.62
N LYS A 290 -7.58 0.76 -25.65
CA LYS A 290 -7.60 1.70 -26.76
C LYS A 290 -6.99 1.04 -27.98
N ARG A 291 -7.74 1.08 -29.08
CA ARG A 291 -7.36 0.51 -30.37
C ARG A 291 -6.90 1.60 -31.33
N ASP A 292 -6.01 1.22 -32.25
CA ASP A 292 -5.64 2.04 -33.40
C ASP A 292 -6.06 1.29 -34.67
N PRO A 293 -7.05 1.77 -35.43
CA PRO A 293 -7.49 1.13 -36.67
C PRO A 293 -6.37 0.91 -37.69
N ARG A 294 -5.34 1.77 -37.67
CA ARG A 294 -4.17 1.67 -38.54
C ARG A 294 -3.25 0.51 -38.16
N VAL A 295 -3.33 0.04 -36.91
CA VAL A 295 -2.63 -1.16 -36.44
C VAL A 295 -3.52 -2.38 -36.61
N ASP A 296 -4.81 -2.25 -36.29
CA ASP A 296 -5.78 -3.35 -36.40
C ASP A 296 -5.88 -3.91 -37.83
N GLN A 297 -5.59 -3.12 -38.87
CA GLN A 297 -5.58 -3.62 -40.26
C GLN A 297 -4.58 -4.78 -40.50
N TYR A 298 -3.54 -4.92 -39.66
CA TYR A 298 -2.56 -6.00 -39.75
C TYR A 298 -2.97 -7.28 -39.01
N LEU A 299 -4.09 -7.27 -38.28
CA LEU A 299 -4.62 -8.45 -37.61
C LEU A 299 -5.43 -9.31 -38.59
N LEU A 300 -5.26 -10.63 -38.49
CA LEU A 300 -6.07 -11.60 -39.22
C LEU A 300 -7.56 -11.44 -38.84
N PRO A 301 -8.52 -11.55 -39.79
CA PRO A 301 -9.95 -11.44 -39.50
C PRO A 301 -10.41 -12.38 -38.36
N GLU A 302 -9.89 -13.61 -38.33
CA GLU A 302 -10.23 -14.59 -37.30
C GLU A 302 -9.77 -14.15 -35.91
N THR A 303 -8.61 -13.48 -35.83
CA THR A 303 -8.10 -12.93 -34.56
C THR A 303 -9.02 -11.84 -34.02
N LYS A 304 -9.51 -10.96 -34.91
CA LYS A 304 -10.46 -9.89 -34.52
C LYS A 304 -11.78 -10.46 -34.02
N GLU A 305 -12.31 -11.49 -34.67
CA GLU A 305 -13.55 -12.14 -34.26
C GLU A 305 -13.41 -12.85 -32.90
N ILE A 306 -12.30 -13.54 -32.67
CA ILE A 306 -12.00 -14.20 -31.39
C ILE A 306 -11.89 -13.16 -30.27
N GLU A 307 -11.15 -12.07 -30.51
CA GLU A 307 -11.04 -10.95 -29.55
C GLU A 307 -12.42 -10.37 -29.22
N TYR A 308 -13.24 -10.07 -30.24
CA TYR A 308 -14.56 -9.49 -30.05
C TYR A 308 -15.49 -10.38 -29.21
N LYS A 309 -15.52 -11.70 -29.49
CA LYS A 309 -16.29 -12.66 -28.70
C LYS A 309 -15.81 -12.70 -27.25
N ARG A 310 -14.49 -12.80 -27.02
CA ARG A 310 -13.90 -12.82 -25.68
C ARG A 310 -14.22 -11.55 -24.88
N GLN A 311 -14.26 -10.41 -25.55
CA GLN A 311 -14.61 -9.13 -24.93
C GLN A 311 -16.06 -9.10 -24.45
N GLN A 312 -17.01 -9.56 -25.27
CA GLN A 312 -18.42 -9.67 -24.90
C GLN A 312 -18.61 -10.63 -23.72
N GLU A 313 -18.01 -11.83 -23.78
CA GLU A 313 -18.07 -12.81 -22.70
C GLU A 313 -17.53 -12.27 -21.38
N THR A 314 -16.43 -11.51 -21.43
CA THR A 314 -15.84 -10.88 -20.26
C THR A 314 -16.75 -9.81 -19.67
N ALA A 315 -17.36 -8.96 -20.49
CA ALA A 315 -18.28 -7.92 -20.03
C ALA A 315 -19.53 -8.53 -19.36
N ASP A 316 -20.09 -9.59 -19.94
CA ASP A 316 -21.23 -10.32 -19.36
C ASP A 316 -20.86 -11.02 -18.05
N PHE A 317 -19.68 -11.64 -18.00
CA PHE A 317 -19.18 -12.26 -16.78
C PHE A 317 -18.94 -11.24 -15.66
N ALA A 318 -18.37 -10.08 -15.98
CA ALA A 318 -18.16 -9.00 -15.02
C ALA A 318 -19.50 -8.46 -14.48
N ARG A 319 -20.50 -8.28 -15.36
CA ARG A 319 -21.85 -7.88 -14.98
C ARG A 319 -22.51 -8.87 -14.03
N LYS A 320 -22.47 -10.16 -14.34
CA LYS A 320 -23.04 -11.22 -13.47
C LYS A 320 -22.41 -11.23 -12.07
N GLN A 321 -21.10 -11.02 -11.97
CA GLN A 321 -20.45 -10.91 -10.67
C GLN A 321 -20.85 -9.63 -9.92
N ALA A 322 -20.98 -8.50 -10.61
CA ALA A 322 -21.46 -7.27 -10.00
C ALA A 322 -22.91 -7.41 -9.49
N GLU A 323 -23.78 -8.10 -10.24
CA GLU A 323 -25.14 -8.45 -9.81
C GLU A 323 -25.14 -9.32 -8.55
N GLU A 324 -24.24 -10.31 -8.46
CA GLU A 324 -24.08 -11.14 -7.26
C GLU A 324 -23.57 -10.33 -6.06
N LEU A 325 -22.61 -9.43 -6.26
CA LEU A 325 -22.16 -8.51 -5.20
C LEU A 325 -23.31 -7.62 -4.72
N ALA A 326 -24.13 -7.10 -5.64
CA ALA A 326 -25.31 -6.29 -5.29
C ALA A 326 -26.36 -7.10 -4.53
N ARG A 327 -26.54 -8.38 -4.87
CA ARG A 327 -27.44 -9.30 -4.14
C ARG A 327 -26.99 -9.56 -2.70
N LEU A 328 -25.68 -9.59 -2.47
CA LEU A 328 -25.08 -9.80 -1.15
C LEU A 328 -24.88 -8.51 -0.35
N ALA A 329 -25.08 -7.34 -0.96
CA ALA A 329 -24.87 -6.06 -0.30
C ALA A 329 -25.95 -5.78 0.76
N SER A 330 -25.53 -5.27 1.92
CA SER A 330 -26.46 -4.81 2.95
C SER A 330 -27.23 -3.57 2.46
N PRO A 331 -28.49 -3.36 2.91
CA PRO A 331 -29.23 -2.15 2.62
C PRO A 331 -28.49 -0.90 3.09
N ILE A 332 -28.59 0.20 2.35
CA ILE A 332 -27.93 1.48 2.71
C ILE A 332 -28.41 2.07 4.04
N THR A 333 -29.55 1.63 4.57
CA THR A 333 -30.06 2.00 5.89
C THR A 333 -29.38 1.24 7.03
N ARG A 334 -28.60 0.20 6.73
CA ARG A 334 -27.79 -0.59 7.66
C ARG A 334 -26.41 -0.91 7.03
N PRO A 335 -25.59 0.11 6.75
CA PRO A 335 -24.35 -0.06 5.98
C PRO A 335 -23.15 -0.52 6.84
N PHE A 336 -23.26 -0.45 8.17
CA PHE A 336 -22.18 -0.77 9.10
C PHE A 336 -22.45 -2.10 9.82
N GLY A 337 -21.41 -2.92 9.97
CA GLY A 337 -21.45 -4.12 10.82
C GLY A 337 -21.35 -3.79 12.32
N GLU A 338 -21.27 -4.82 13.17
CA GLU A 338 -21.06 -4.63 14.61
C GLU A 338 -19.77 -3.84 14.90
N VAL A 339 -19.78 -3.06 15.98
CA VAL A 339 -18.59 -2.34 16.48
C VAL A 339 -17.52 -3.37 16.87
N VAL A 340 -16.28 -3.14 16.42
CA VAL A 340 -15.14 -4.02 16.71
C VAL A 340 -14.04 -3.27 17.45
N VAL A 341 -13.87 -3.59 18.73
CA VAL A 341 -12.73 -3.14 19.54
C VAL A 341 -11.44 -3.81 19.04
N GLY A 342 -10.34 -3.05 18.94
CA GLY A 342 -9.07 -3.53 18.38
C GLY A 342 -8.90 -3.24 16.87
N GLY A 343 -9.88 -2.61 16.22
CA GLY A 343 -9.69 -1.93 14.93
C GLY A 343 -9.62 -2.80 13.67
N SER A 344 -9.78 -4.13 13.78
CA SER A 344 -9.81 -5.02 12.62
C SER A 344 -10.98 -5.98 12.66
N SER A 345 -11.94 -5.80 11.75
CA SER A 345 -13.12 -6.65 11.70
C SER A 345 -12.82 -8.07 11.21
N GLN A 346 -11.84 -8.22 10.31
CA GLN A 346 -11.34 -9.54 9.89
C GLN A 346 -10.49 -10.18 10.99
N ALA A 347 -9.57 -9.44 11.60
CA ALA A 347 -8.68 -10.04 12.58
C ALA A 347 -9.36 -10.30 13.92
N VAL A 348 -10.32 -9.47 14.36
CA VAL A 348 -10.93 -9.55 15.70
C VAL A 348 -12.41 -9.92 15.63
N GLY A 349 -13.18 -9.28 14.75
CA GLY A 349 -14.63 -9.49 14.63
C GLY A 349 -15.03 -10.94 14.37
N SER A 350 -14.56 -11.50 13.26
CA SER A 350 -14.93 -12.85 12.83
C SER A 350 -14.47 -13.95 13.82
N PRO A 351 -13.24 -13.93 14.36
CA PRO A 351 -12.83 -14.89 15.38
C PRO A 351 -13.60 -14.76 16.70
N THR A 352 -13.91 -13.53 17.13
CA THR A 352 -14.72 -13.31 18.35
C THR A 352 -16.13 -13.87 18.17
N ASN A 353 -16.75 -13.67 17.00
CA ASN A 353 -18.07 -14.23 16.71
C ASN A 353 -18.05 -15.77 16.65
N THR A 354 -16.99 -16.37 16.13
CA THR A 354 -16.75 -17.82 16.23
C THR A 354 -16.75 -18.28 17.70
N ALA A 355 -16.07 -17.53 18.56
CA ALA A 355 -15.99 -17.81 19.99
C ALA A 355 -17.32 -17.60 20.73
N ARG A 356 -18.09 -16.57 20.38
CA ARG A 356 -19.42 -16.30 20.96
C ARG A 356 -20.40 -17.41 20.62
N ILE A 357 -20.37 -17.95 19.40
CA ILE A 357 -21.18 -19.11 19.04
C ILE A 357 -20.75 -20.32 19.88
N ALA A 358 -19.45 -20.56 20.03
CA ALA A 358 -18.96 -21.65 20.89
C ALA A 358 -19.41 -21.46 22.35
N HIS A 359 -19.36 -20.24 22.88
CA HIS A 359 -19.84 -19.91 24.22
C HIS A 359 -21.33 -20.22 24.40
N ALA A 360 -22.16 -19.78 23.45
CA ALA A 360 -23.61 -20.03 23.48
C ALA A 360 -23.96 -21.54 23.39
N LEU A 361 -23.07 -22.35 22.79
CA LEU A 361 -23.21 -23.80 22.74
C LEU A 361 -22.69 -24.49 24.01
N ALA A 362 -21.71 -23.92 24.71
CA ALA A 362 -21.15 -24.50 25.93
C ALA A 362 -22.13 -24.40 27.12
N LYS A 363 -21.99 -25.29 28.11
CA LYS A 363 -22.75 -25.22 29.36
C LYS A 363 -21.86 -25.51 30.57
N GLY A 364 -22.17 -24.84 31.68
CA GLY A 364 -21.42 -24.93 32.93
C GLY A 364 -20.23 -23.99 32.98
N GLU A 365 -19.32 -24.23 33.93
CA GLU A 365 -18.14 -23.42 34.14
C GLU A 365 -17.05 -23.76 33.12
N ILE A 366 -16.52 -22.75 32.44
CA ILE A 366 -15.46 -22.91 31.43
C ILE A 366 -14.13 -23.17 32.12
N LYS A 367 -13.45 -24.25 31.74
CA LYS A 367 -12.15 -24.66 32.29
C LYS A 367 -10.99 -24.48 31.30
N LYS A 368 -11.27 -24.65 30.01
CA LYS A 368 -10.25 -24.55 28.96
C LYS A 368 -10.81 -23.98 27.66
N VAL A 369 -10.00 -23.16 27.00
CA VAL A 369 -10.28 -22.64 25.65
C VAL A 369 -9.11 -22.99 24.74
N LYS A 370 -9.40 -23.76 23.69
CA LYS A 370 -8.45 -24.05 22.61
C LYS A 370 -8.80 -23.22 21.38
N ILE A 371 -7.82 -22.48 20.88
CA ILE A 371 -7.94 -21.56 19.75
C ILE A 371 -7.02 -22.07 18.64
N GLU A 372 -7.56 -22.33 17.45
CA GLU A 372 -6.81 -22.76 16.28
C GLU A 372 -7.01 -21.73 15.16
N LEU A 373 -5.93 -21.12 14.69
CA LEU A 373 -5.97 -20.01 13.73
C LEU A 373 -5.08 -20.31 12.53
N TYR A 374 -5.56 -19.98 11.33
CA TYR A 374 -4.73 -19.99 10.14
C TYR A 374 -3.58 -18.96 10.23
N PRO A 375 -2.51 -19.05 9.41
CA PRO A 375 -1.25 -18.36 9.68
C PRO A 375 -1.39 -16.83 9.79
N GLU A 376 -2.26 -16.20 8.99
CA GLU A 376 -2.50 -14.75 9.03
C GLU A 376 -3.14 -14.30 10.36
N LEU A 377 -4.14 -15.03 10.86
CA LEU A 377 -4.75 -14.74 12.16
C LEU A 377 -3.80 -15.06 13.30
N PHE A 378 -3.05 -16.17 13.22
CA PHE A 378 -2.07 -16.54 14.22
C PHE A 378 -0.96 -15.47 14.36
N ALA A 379 -0.53 -14.87 13.24
CA ALA A 379 0.40 -13.74 13.24
C ALA A 379 -0.17 -12.49 13.93
N ARG A 380 -1.50 -12.31 13.93
CA ARG A 380 -2.23 -11.18 14.56
C ARG A 380 -2.76 -11.51 15.97
N ARG A 381 -2.25 -12.56 16.61
CA ARG A 381 -2.74 -13.06 17.91
C ARG A 381 -2.79 -12.01 19.03
N ALA A 382 -1.90 -11.02 19.00
CA ALA A 382 -1.87 -9.95 20.00
C ALA A 382 -3.18 -9.13 20.06
N ILE A 383 -3.88 -8.97 18.93
CA ILE A 383 -5.15 -8.21 18.88
C ILE A 383 -6.37 -9.12 18.86
N ASN A 384 -6.27 -10.36 18.39
CA ASN A 384 -7.44 -11.20 18.22
C ASN A 384 -7.70 -12.16 19.38
N VAL A 385 -6.66 -12.65 20.06
CA VAL A 385 -6.82 -13.59 21.18
C VAL A 385 -7.61 -12.96 22.33
N PRO A 386 -7.39 -11.69 22.73
CA PRO A 386 -8.25 -11.06 23.73
C PRO A 386 -9.73 -11.04 23.30
N GLY A 387 -10.01 -10.73 22.04
CA GLY A 387 -11.37 -10.77 21.49
C GLY A 387 -11.99 -12.17 21.50
N ILE A 388 -11.23 -13.19 21.06
CA ILE A 388 -11.65 -14.59 21.07
C ILE A 388 -11.95 -15.05 22.51
N LEU A 389 -11.07 -14.77 23.46
CA LEU A 389 -11.25 -15.15 24.85
C LEU A 389 -12.44 -14.42 25.49
N MET A 390 -12.64 -13.15 25.17
CA MET A 390 -13.80 -12.39 25.62
C MET A 390 -15.10 -13.03 25.11
N GLY A 391 -15.14 -13.37 23.81
CA GLY A 391 -16.28 -14.06 23.21
C GLY A 391 -16.50 -15.46 23.78
N ALA A 392 -15.42 -16.22 23.98
CA ALA A 392 -15.48 -17.60 24.48
C ALA A 392 -15.87 -17.69 25.95
N VAL A 393 -15.38 -16.78 26.79
CA VAL A 393 -15.53 -16.86 28.26
C VAL A 393 -16.71 -16.06 28.78
N LEU A 394 -16.98 -14.90 28.17
CA LEU A 394 -18.03 -13.98 28.63
C LEU A 394 -19.24 -13.93 27.68
N GLY A 395 -19.17 -14.57 26.51
CA GLY A 395 -20.18 -14.43 25.47
C GLY A 395 -20.28 -13.01 24.87
N ALA A 396 -19.33 -12.13 25.22
CA ALA A 396 -19.43 -10.71 24.93
C ALA A 396 -19.15 -10.39 23.45
N SER A 397 -19.90 -9.43 22.90
CA SER A 397 -19.68 -8.87 21.56
C SER A 397 -18.40 -8.06 21.51
N THR A 398 -17.83 -7.93 20.31
CA THR A 398 -16.70 -7.03 20.03
C THR A 398 -16.99 -5.56 20.30
N ALA A 399 -18.24 -5.18 20.58
CA ALA A 399 -18.60 -3.84 21.02
C ALA A 399 -18.23 -3.56 22.50
N ASN A 400 -17.94 -4.60 23.30
CA ASN A 400 -17.64 -4.44 24.72
C ASN A 400 -16.14 -4.18 24.97
N SER A 401 -15.75 -2.90 24.93
CA SER A 401 -14.36 -2.48 25.13
C SER A 401 -13.82 -2.77 26.53
N GLU A 402 -14.67 -2.69 27.56
CA GLU A 402 -14.27 -2.99 28.93
C GLU A 402 -13.89 -4.47 29.07
N ALA A 403 -14.74 -5.36 28.54
CA ALA A 403 -14.47 -6.80 28.54
C ALA A 403 -13.19 -7.14 27.77
N TYR A 404 -12.96 -6.49 26.62
CA TYR A 404 -11.74 -6.69 25.82
C TYR A 404 -10.47 -6.31 26.61
N ASN A 405 -10.51 -5.24 27.40
CA ASN A 405 -9.35 -4.77 28.16
C ASN A 405 -9.05 -5.62 29.41
N ARG A 406 -10.09 -6.17 30.07
CA ARG A 406 -9.91 -6.94 31.32
C ARG A 406 -9.75 -8.45 31.12
N ILE A 407 -10.09 -8.98 29.95
CA ILE A 407 -10.23 -10.44 29.77
C ILE A 407 -8.95 -11.20 30.09
N MET A 408 -7.79 -10.63 29.75
CA MET A 408 -6.51 -11.30 30.00
C MET A 408 -6.25 -11.50 31.50
N ASP A 409 -6.58 -10.52 32.32
CA ASP A 409 -6.48 -10.62 33.79
C ASP A 409 -7.51 -11.61 34.34
N GLU A 410 -8.72 -11.62 33.77
CA GLU A 410 -9.79 -12.51 34.20
C GLU A 410 -9.50 -14.00 33.91
N ILE A 411 -8.87 -14.30 32.78
CA ILE A 411 -8.41 -15.66 32.45
C ILE A 411 -7.45 -16.19 33.51
N ILE A 412 -6.49 -15.35 33.93
CA ILE A 412 -5.51 -15.70 34.97
C ILE A 412 -6.21 -15.89 36.32
N ALA A 413 -7.07 -14.95 36.71
CA ALA A 413 -7.78 -14.99 37.99
C ALA A 413 -8.70 -16.21 38.13
N ARG A 414 -9.31 -16.65 37.02
CA ARG A 414 -10.20 -17.83 36.98
C ARG A 414 -9.46 -19.15 36.75
N GLY A 415 -8.16 -19.11 36.49
CA GLY A 415 -7.36 -20.31 36.22
C GLY A 415 -7.79 -21.06 34.96
N ILE A 416 -8.28 -20.34 33.94
CA ILE A 416 -8.73 -20.95 32.67
C ILE A 416 -7.50 -21.32 31.83
N GLU A 417 -7.40 -22.59 31.42
CA GLU A 417 -6.33 -23.02 30.53
C GLU A 417 -6.57 -22.50 29.10
N VAL A 418 -5.57 -21.88 28.49
CA VAL A 418 -5.65 -21.37 27.11
C VAL A 418 -4.58 -22.03 26.24
N VAL A 419 -5.01 -22.66 25.15
CA VAL A 419 -4.12 -23.28 24.15
C VAL A 419 -4.33 -22.58 22.82
N ILE A 420 -3.25 -22.08 22.21
CA ILE A 420 -3.30 -21.37 20.92
C ILE A 420 -2.43 -22.11 19.93
N LEU A 421 -3.02 -22.55 18.81
CA LEU A 421 -2.34 -23.32 17.77
C LEU A 421 -2.45 -22.64 16.41
N GLU A 422 -1.40 -22.76 15.62
CA GLU A 422 -1.42 -22.44 14.19
C GLU A 422 -1.89 -23.66 13.40
N VAL A 423 -2.83 -23.45 12.48
CA VAL A 423 -3.26 -24.46 11.49
C VAL A 423 -2.91 -23.98 10.08
N LYS A 424 -2.58 -24.90 9.16
CA LYS A 424 -2.13 -24.52 7.81
C LYS A 424 -3.27 -24.22 6.83
N GLU A 425 -4.49 -24.62 7.18
CA GLU A 425 -5.67 -24.47 6.33
C GLU A 425 -6.05 -22.98 6.19
N PRO A 426 -6.13 -22.42 4.96
CA PRO A 426 -6.44 -21.01 4.77
C PRO A 426 -7.78 -20.60 5.37
N GLN A 427 -7.84 -19.39 5.94
CA GLN A 427 -9.06 -18.77 6.50
C GLN A 427 -9.66 -19.50 7.70
N VAL A 428 -9.13 -20.64 8.14
CA VAL A 428 -9.68 -21.42 9.24
C VAL A 428 -9.53 -20.70 10.58
N GLN A 429 -10.62 -20.69 11.33
CA GLN A 429 -10.66 -20.34 12.74
C GLN A 429 -11.50 -21.39 13.46
N ARG A 430 -10.93 -21.99 14.52
CA ARG A 430 -11.63 -22.95 15.37
C ARG A 430 -11.50 -22.55 16.83
N VAL A 431 -12.62 -22.54 17.53
CA VAL A 431 -12.67 -22.31 18.98
C VAL A 431 -13.34 -23.50 19.63
N THR A 432 -12.63 -24.14 20.55
CA THR A 432 -13.14 -25.24 21.37
C THR A 432 -13.15 -24.80 22.82
N ILE A 433 -14.28 -25.01 23.50
CA ILE A 433 -14.50 -24.70 24.91
C ILE A 433 -14.76 -26.00 25.64
N GLU A 434 -13.94 -26.28 26.67
CA GLU A 434 -14.21 -27.34 27.63
C GLU A 434 -14.86 -26.74 28.87
N ALA A 435 -16.04 -27.25 29.22
CA ALA A 435 -16.86 -26.75 30.32
C ALA A 435 -17.42 -27.90 31.15
N THR A 436 -17.83 -27.61 32.38
CA THR A 436 -18.20 -28.66 33.36
C THR A 436 -19.42 -29.48 32.97
N GLU A 437 -20.35 -28.95 32.17
CA GLU A 437 -21.57 -29.66 31.78
C GLU A 437 -21.58 -30.05 30.31
N ARG A 438 -21.21 -29.13 29.41
CA ARG A 438 -21.18 -29.41 27.98
C ARG A 438 -20.08 -28.62 27.28
N ASN A 439 -19.19 -29.36 26.62
CA ASN A 439 -18.18 -28.80 25.74
C ASN A 439 -18.82 -28.26 24.46
N ALA A 440 -18.14 -27.33 23.80
CA ALA A 440 -18.55 -26.79 22.52
C ALA A 440 -17.36 -26.61 21.58
N MET A 441 -17.61 -26.71 20.28
CA MET A 441 -16.62 -26.41 19.26
C MET A 441 -17.30 -25.71 18.10
N VAL A 442 -16.67 -24.67 17.55
CA VAL A 442 -17.08 -24.05 16.30
C VAL A 442 -15.88 -23.96 15.38
N HIS A 443 -16.03 -24.52 14.19
CA HIS A 443 -15.08 -24.45 13.08
C HIS A 443 -15.70 -23.59 11.97
N ALA A 444 -15.03 -22.50 11.64
CA ALA A 444 -15.50 -21.56 10.64
C ALA A 444 -14.36 -21.08 9.72
N LEU A 445 -14.74 -20.52 8.58
CA LEU A 445 -13.86 -19.76 7.71
C LEU A 445 -14.11 -18.26 7.90
N ASN A 446 -13.04 -17.49 7.99
CA ASN A 446 -13.09 -16.03 8.14
C ASN A 446 -13.53 -15.36 6.83
N ARG A 447 -14.45 -14.38 6.92
CA ARG A 447 -15.04 -13.67 5.78
C ARG A 447 -14.95 -12.14 5.90
N GLY A 448 -14.21 -11.65 6.89
CA GLY A 448 -14.09 -10.22 7.19
C GLY A 448 -15.42 -9.58 7.62
N GLY A 449 -15.36 -8.36 8.14
CA GLY A 449 -16.58 -7.63 8.54
C GLY A 449 -17.33 -8.26 9.73
N GLY A 450 -16.70 -9.11 10.54
CA GLY A 450 -17.36 -9.85 11.62
C GLY A 450 -18.12 -11.10 11.16
N ARG A 451 -18.15 -11.34 9.85
CA ARG A 451 -18.89 -12.44 9.21
C ARG A 451 -18.04 -13.71 9.15
N LEU A 452 -18.69 -14.87 9.07
CA LEU A 452 -18.01 -16.16 9.00
C LEU A 452 -18.82 -17.18 8.18
N ALA A 453 -18.16 -18.18 7.63
CA ALA A 453 -18.80 -19.35 7.04
C ALA A 453 -18.64 -20.54 7.99
N LEU A 454 -19.75 -21.11 8.47
CA LEU A 454 -19.70 -22.28 9.36
C LEU A 454 -19.35 -23.54 8.55
N VAL A 455 -18.31 -24.24 9.00
CA VAL A 455 -17.85 -25.50 8.41
C VAL A 455 -18.36 -26.69 9.23
N ASP A 456 -18.12 -26.64 10.54
CA ASP A 456 -18.50 -27.69 11.47
C ASP A 456 -18.72 -27.11 12.88
N ALA A 457 -19.51 -27.80 13.71
CA ALA A 457 -19.70 -27.41 15.10
C ALA A 457 -20.17 -28.58 15.97
N TYR A 458 -19.77 -28.54 17.24
CA TYR A 458 -20.25 -29.43 18.29
C TYR A 458 -21.07 -28.63 19.32
N PRO A 459 -22.29 -29.08 19.68
CA PRO A 459 -22.89 -30.40 19.40
C PRO A 459 -23.46 -30.60 17.98
N SER A 460 -23.84 -29.55 17.26
CA SER A 460 -24.27 -29.66 15.86
C SER A 460 -24.15 -28.34 15.10
N LEU A 461 -24.02 -28.44 13.77
CA LEU A 461 -23.99 -27.29 12.85
C LEU A 461 -25.31 -26.49 12.88
N ASP A 462 -26.45 -27.17 13.02
CA ASP A 462 -27.76 -26.53 13.07
C ASP A 462 -27.96 -25.71 14.34
N GLU A 463 -27.48 -26.22 15.49
CA GLU A 463 -27.46 -25.43 16.72
C GLU A 463 -26.56 -24.20 16.58
N ALA A 464 -25.37 -24.35 15.98
CA ALA A 464 -24.47 -23.22 15.73
C ALA A 464 -25.13 -22.15 14.84
N ARG A 465 -25.87 -22.54 13.79
CA ARG A 465 -26.64 -21.61 12.94
C ARG A 465 -27.73 -20.88 13.71
N LYS A 466 -28.47 -21.59 14.58
CA LYS A 466 -29.50 -20.97 15.44
C LYS A 466 -28.89 -19.99 16.44
N MET A 467 -27.76 -20.35 17.06
CA MET A 467 -27.04 -19.46 17.97
C MET A 467 -26.52 -18.23 17.24
N ALA A 468 -25.90 -18.40 16.07
CA ALA A 468 -25.45 -17.28 15.25
C ALA A 468 -26.60 -16.29 14.94
N ALA A 469 -27.75 -16.80 14.51
CA ALA A 469 -28.94 -15.98 14.24
C ALA A 469 -29.43 -15.23 15.49
N SER A 470 -29.48 -15.91 16.65
CA SER A 470 -29.89 -15.27 17.92
C SER A 470 -28.93 -14.18 18.39
N LEU A 471 -27.65 -14.31 18.05
CA LEU A 471 -26.59 -13.37 18.40
C LEU A 471 -26.43 -12.24 17.38
N GLY A 472 -27.20 -12.23 16.29
CA GLY A 472 -27.08 -11.27 15.19
C GLY A 472 -25.84 -11.47 14.32
N ILE A 473 -25.21 -12.64 14.36
CA ILE A 473 -23.99 -12.95 13.62
C ILE A 473 -24.35 -13.39 12.20
N GLU A 474 -23.84 -12.65 11.22
CA GLU A 474 -24.07 -12.93 9.80
C GLU A 474 -23.21 -14.11 9.31
N ILE A 475 -23.88 -15.13 8.78
CA ILE A 475 -23.27 -16.31 8.16
C ILE A 475 -23.32 -16.16 6.65
N VAL A 476 -22.16 -16.20 6.00
CA VAL A 476 -22.03 -16.12 4.53
C VAL A 476 -21.39 -17.40 3.96
N PRO A 477 -21.53 -17.68 2.65
CA PRO A 477 -20.91 -18.85 2.02
C PRO A 477 -19.39 -18.92 2.16
#